data_AF-A0A2M7Z642-F1
#
_entry.id   AF-A0A2M7Z642-F1
#
_cell.length_a   1.000
_cell.length_b   1.000
_cell.length_c   1.000
_cell.angle_alpha   90.00
_cell.angle_beta   90.00
_cell.angle_gamma   90.00
#
_symmetry.space_group_name_H-M   'P 1'
#
loop_
_entity.id
_entity.type
_entity.pdbx_description
1 polymer ?
#
loop_
_entity_poly.entity_id
_entity_poly.type
_entity_poly.pdbx_seq_one_letter_code
_entity_poly.pdbx_strand_id
1 'polypeptide(L)'
;NNLEKYGFSREQVIKIVCISFGTLSCSWKRTENILNNLEEYGFNSKQVIKIVYSFPQILGYSWERTSGILNNLEKYGFSSKQIIKIVCTFPAILGCSWERTEKILNICKNIGFNILNAPHKLMFSPETLQSRINFLRIKFEMENEKLLKTIFASNKAFEKRFGISREELLKDYLD
;
A
#
# COMPACT_ATOMS: atom_id res chain seq x y z
N ASN A 1 -3.05 -26.93 13.33
CA ASN A 1 -3.21 -26.39 11.95
C ASN A 1 -1.82 -26.07 11.38
N ASN A 2 -1.57 -26.19 10.07
CA ASN A 2 -0.25 -25.88 9.48
C ASN A 2 0.17 -24.41 9.66
N LEU A 3 -0.77 -23.46 9.66
CA LEU A 3 -0.47 -22.06 10.00
C LEU A 3 0.03 -21.91 11.44
N GLU A 4 -0.52 -22.69 12.39
CA GLU A 4 -0.03 -22.67 13.78
C GLU A 4 1.40 -23.24 13.86
N LYS A 5 1.72 -24.28 13.07
CA LYS A 5 3.08 -24.84 12.99
C LYS A 5 4.08 -23.84 12.42
N TYR A 6 3.66 -22.98 11.49
CA TYR A 6 4.47 -21.88 10.96
C TYR A 6 4.71 -20.77 11.99
N GLY A 7 3.82 -20.62 12.99
CA GLY A 7 3.98 -19.65 14.08
C GLY A 7 2.81 -18.66 14.25
N PHE A 8 1.71 -18.83 13.53
CA PHE A 8 0.50 -18.04 13.78
C PHE A 8 -0.18 -18.51 15.07
N SER A 9 -0.65 -17.56 15.90
CA SER A 9 -1.52 -17.89 17.03
C SER A 9 -2.89 -18.37 16.54
N ARG A 10 -3.57 -19.16 17.37
CA ARG A 10 -4.92 -19.68 17.07
C ARG A 10 -5.91 -18.58 16.74
N GLU A 11 -5.86 -17.46 17.45
CA GLU A 11 -6.70 -16.29 17.18
C GLU A 11 -6.43 -15.69 15.79
N GLN A 12 -5.16 -15.54 15.41
CA GLN A 12 -4.78 -15.06 14.08
C GLN A 12 -5.30 -15.98 12.98
N VAL A 13 -5.18 -17.30 13.18
CA VAL A 13 -5.68 -18.29 12.23
C VAL A 13 -7.19 -18.19 12.06
N ILE A 14 -7.95 -18.10 13.16
CA ILE A 14 -9.42 -17.94 13.09
C ILE A 14 -9.78 -16.69 12.29
N LYS A 15 -9.13 -15.55 12.57
CA LYS A 15 -9.40 -14.30 11.85
C LYS A 15 -9.06 -14.38 10.36
N ILE A 16 -7.91 -14.97 10.01
CA ILE A 16 -7.51 -15.18 8.61
C ILE A 16 -8.57 -15.98 7.86
N VAL A 17 -9.04 -17.08 8.46
CA VAL A 17 -10.07 -17.95 7.89
C VAL A 17 -11.40 -17.20 7.71
N CYS A 18 -11.81 -16.40 8.68
CA CYS A 18 -13.05 -15.61 8.58
C CYS A 18 -12.99 -14.51 7.52
N ILE A 19 -11.86 -13.79 7.41
CA ILE A 19 -11.72 -12.66 6.47
C ILE A 19 -11.53 -13.14 5.04
N SER A 20 -10.82 -14.24 4.86
CA SER A 20 -10.51 -14.78 3.55
C SER A 20 -10.85 -16.26 3.53
N PHE A 21 -12.15 -16.55 3.42
CA PHE A 21 -12.65 -17.92 3.28
C PHE A 21 -12.00 -18.63 2.07
N GLY A 22 -11.62 -17.89 1.03
CA GLY A 22 -10.82 -18.40 -0.11
C GLY A 22 -9.40 -18.88 0.25
N THR A 23 -8.90 -18.62 1.45
CA THR A 23 -7.65 -19.26 1.93
C THR A 23 -7.87 -20.73 2.26
N LEU A 24 -9.10 -21.15 2.59
CA LEU A 24 -9.44 -22.56 2.77
C LEU A 24 -9.42 -23.36 1.46
N SER A 25 -9.57 -22.69 0.31
CA SER A 25 -9.46 -23.34 -1.01
C SER A 25 -8.03 -23.39 -1.54
N CYS A 26 -7.09 -22.66 -0.92
CA CYS A 26 -5.68 -22.73 -1.27
C CYS A 26 -5.04 -23.96 -0.63
N SER A 27 -4.26 -24.73 -1.40
CA SER A 27 -3.49 -25.84 -0.83
C SER A 27 -2.42 -25.33 0.12
N TRP A 28 -2.07 -26.12 1.15
CA TRP A 28 -0.99 -25.78 2.06
C TRP A 28 0.31 -25.45 1.32
N LYS A 29 0.65 -26.21 0.27
CA LYS A 29 1.83 -25.98 -0.57
C LYS A 29 1.86 -24.56 -1.15
N ARG A 30 0.71 -24.02 -1.58
CA ARG A 30 0.63 -22.63 -2.09
C ARG A 30 0.85 -21.61 -0.97
N THR A 31 0.22 -21.83 0.17
CA THR A 31 0.39 -21.00 1.37
C THR A 31 1.83 -20.99 1.85
N GLU A 32 2.44 -22.16 1.99
CA GLU A 32 3.84 -22.32 2.39
C GLU A 32 4.78 -21.63 1.40
N ASN A 33 4.53 -21.77 0.10
CA ASN A 33 5.33 -21.11 -0.93
C ASN A 33 5.31 -19.58 -0.77
N ILE A 34 4.14 -18.95 -0.59
CA ILE A 34 4.10 -17.48 -0.44
C ILE A 34 4.78 -17.00 0.84
N LEU A 35 4.66 -17.77 1.93
CA LEU A 35 5.29 -17.46 3.21
C LEU A 35 6.82 -17.52 3.10
N ASN A 36 7.35 -18.62 2.56
CA ASN A 36 8.78 -18.83 2.39
C ASN A 36 9.38 -17.83 1.40
N ASN A 37 8.72 -17.54 0.27
CA ASN A 37 9.21 -16.56 -0.69
C ASN A 37 9.29 -15.13 -0.10
N LEU A 38 8.37 -14.75 0.78
CA LEU A 38 8.48 -13.47 1.50
C LEU A 38 9.70 -13.50 2.44
N GLU A 39 9.97 -14.62 3.10
CA GLU A 39 11.19 -14.74 3.92
C GLU A 39 12.47 -14.69 3.09
N GLU A 40 12.50 -15.38 1.95
CA GLU A 40 13.63 -15.35 1.00
C GLU A 40 13.89 -13.97 0.41
N TYR A 41 12.83 -13.17 0.18
CA TYR A 41 12.98 -11.77 -0.21
C TYR A 41 13.62 -10.90 0.89
N GLY A 42 13.53 -11.32 2.15
CA GLY A 42 14.17 -10.66 3.29
C GLY A 42 13.23 -10.17 4.39
N PHE A 43 11.94 -10.54 4.36
CA PHE A 43 11.05 -10.33 5.49
C PHE A 43 11.36 -11.34 6.60
N ASN A 44 11.38 -10.93 7.87
CA ASN A 44 11.45 -11.92 8.95
C ASN A 44 10.07 -12.54 9.24
N SER A 45 10.04 -13.70 9.89
CA SER A 45 8.80 -14.45 10.15
C SER A 45 7.73 -13.63 10.89
N LYS A 46 8.13 -12.74 11.82
CA LYS A 46 7.19 -11.85 12.51
C LYS A 46 6.57 -10.82 11.56
N GLN A 47 7.34 -10.30 10.62
CA GLN A 47 6.85 -9.39 9.57
C GLN A 47 5.92 -10.14 8.61
N VAL A 48 6.25 -11.36 8.20
CA VAL A 48 5.39 -12.19 7.34
C VAL A 48 4.05 -12.47 8.03
N ILE A 49 4.07 -12.90 9.29
CA ILE A 49 2.85 -13.11 10.09
C ILE A 49 2.01 -11.83 10.15
N LYS A 50 2.64 -10.67 10.39
CA LYS A 50 1.95 -9.38 10.41
C LYS A 50 1.33 -9.03 9.06
N ILE A 51 2.05 -9.22 7.96
CA ILE A 51 1.58 -8.97 6.60
C ILE A 51 0.34 -9.82 6.30
N VAL A 52 0.42 -11.12 6.56
CA VAL A 52 -0.68 -12.06 6.31
C VAL A 52 -1.87 -11.77 7.22
N TYR A 53 -1.64 -11.44 8.49
CA TYR A 53 -2.71 -11.09 9.41
C TYR A 53 -3.47 -9.82 8.99
N SER A 54 -2.76 -8.81 8.52
CA SER A 54 -3.34 -7.54 8.06
C SER A 54 -3.92 -7.60 6.64
N PHE A 55 -3.42 -8.51 5.80
CA PHE A 55 -3.86 -8.68 4.42
C PHE A 55 -3.88 -10.16 4.02
N PRO A 56 -4.85 -10.95 4.54
CA PRO A 56 -4.93 -12.39 4.31
C PRO A 56 -5.04 -12.81 2.84
N GLN A 57 -5.54 -11.91 1.99
CA GLN A 57 -5.72 -12.12 0.55
C GLN A 57 -4.40 -12.45 -0.17
N ILE A 58 -3.25 -12.06 0.39
CA ILE A 58 -1.92 -12.41 -0.13
C ILE A 58 -1.72 -13.93 -0.31
N LEU A 59 -2.37 -14.74 0.53
CA LEU A 59 -2.29 -16.20 0.46
C LEU A 59 -2.94 -16.78 -0.81
N GLY A 60 -3.86 -16.03 -1.42
CA GLY A 60 -4.46 -16.38 -2.71
C GLY A 60 -3.64 -15.92 -3.91
N TYR A 61 -2.63 -15.07 -3.74
CA TYR A 61 -1.82 -14.57 -4.84
C TYR A 61 -0.73 -15.55 -5.24
N SER A 62 -0.27 -15.43 -6.49
CA SER A 62 0.92 -16.15 -6.95
C SER A 62 2.17 -15.38 -6.55
N TRP A 63 3.30 -16.09 -6.47
CA TRP A 63 4.58 -15.45 -6.17
C TRP A 63 5.00 -14.51 -7.30
N GLU A 64 4.76 -14.88 -8.56
CA GLU A 64 5.11 -14.07 -9.74
C GLU A 64 4.42 -12.70 -9.69
N ARG A 65 3.15 -12.66 -9.30
CA ARG A 65 2.41 -11.41 -9.10
C ARG A 65 3.02 -10.58 -7.97
N THR A 66 3.32 -11.22 -6.84
CA THR A 66 3.81 -10.54 -5.64
C THR A 66 5.23 -9.98 -5.85
N SER A 67 6.14 -10.81 -6.36
CA SER A 67 7.50 -10.43 -6.73
C SER A 67 7.53 -9.37 -7.83
N GLY A 68 6.58 -9.38 -8.77
CA GLY A 68 6.44 -8.31 -9.77
C GLY A 68 6.31 -6.91 -9.15
N ILE A 69 5.49 -6.75 -8.11
CA ILE A 69 5.36 -5.47 -7.40
C ILE A 69 6.65 -5.10 -6.65
N LEU A 70 7.28 -6.07 -5.98
CA LEU A 70 8.54 -5.85 -5.25
C LEU A 70 9.65 -5.40 -6.22
N ASN A 71 9.84 -6.14 -7.31
CA ASN A 71 10.84 -5.87 -8.34
C ASN A 71 10.62 -4.51 -9.02
N ASN A 72 9.37 -4.11 -9.26
CA ASN A 72 9.10 -2.81 -9.86
C ASN A 72 9.42 -1.64 -8.90
N LEU A 73 9.21 -1.82 -7.59
CA LEU A 73 9.65 -0.85 -6.59
C LEU A 73 11.19 -0.75 -6.55
N GLU A 74 11.90 -1.87 -6.65
CA GLU A 74 13.36 -1.88 -6.72
C GLU A 74 13.87 -1.16 -7.98
N LYS A 75 13.27 -1.45 -9.15
CA LYS A 75 13.60 -0.78 -10.42
C LYS A 75 13.36 0.72 -10.39
N TYR A 76 12.36 1.18 -9.64
CA TYR A 76 12.13 2.61 -9.43
C TYR A 76 13.20 3.27 -8.55
N GLY A 77 13.89 2.49 -7.71
CA GLY A 77 15.00 2.95 -6.86
C GLY A 77 14.76 2.85 -5.36
N PHE A 78 13.71 2.14 -4.91
CA PHE A 78 13.58 1.83 -3.48
C PHE A 78 14.56 0.72 -3.08
N SER A 79 15.27 0.93 -1.97
CA SER A 79 16.06 -0.14 -1.34
C SER A 79 15.16 -1.22 -0.74
N SER A 80 15.65 -2.45 -0.63
CA SER A 80 14.91 -3.57 -0.02
C SER A 80 14.44 -3.23 1.40
N LYS A 81 15.23 -2.46 2.18
CA LYS A 81 14.82 -1.98 3.52
C LYS A 81 13.63 -1.01 3.46
N GLN A 82 13.59 -0.11 2.47
CA GLN A 82 12.43 0.76 2.26
C GLN A 82 11.21 -0.06 1.84
N ILE A 83 11.37 -1.02 0.93
CA ILE A 83 10.27 -1.89 0.46
C ILE A 83 9.69 -2.70 1.62
N ILE A 84 10.53 -3.33 2.45
CA ILE A 84 10.09 -4.05 3.65
C ILE A 84 9.28 -3.12 4.56
N LYS A 85 9.73 -1.88 4.77
CA LYS A 85 8.99 -0.88 5.58
C LYS A 85 7.65 -0.49 4.95
N ILE A 86 7.59 -0.31 3.63
CA ILE A 86 6.35 -0.01 2.89
C ILE A 86 5.36 -1.15 3.11
N VAL A 87 5.75 -2.39 2.79
CA VAL A 87 4.87 -3.57 2.87
C VAL A 87 4.43 -3.83 4.31
N CYS A 88 5.30 -3.68 5.31
CA CYS A 88 4.91 -3.84 6.72
C CYS A 88 3.93 -2.77 7.23
N THR A 89 3.90 -1.60 6.60
CA THR A 89 3.02 -0.49 6.96
C THR A 89 1.71 -0.53 6.17
N PHE A 90 1.79 -0.93 4.89
CA PHE A 90 0.68 -1.00 3.96
C PHE A 90 0.75 -2.29 3.12
N PRO A 91 0.43 -3.46 3.71
CA PRO A 91 0.52 -4.75 3.02
C PRO A 91 -0.32 -4.85 1.74
N ALA A 92 -1.44 -4.10 1.69
CA ALA A 92 -2.31 -4.05 0.52
C ALA A 92 -1.63 -3.48 -0.74
N ILE A 93 -0.42 -2.89 -0.64
CA ILE A 93 0.38 -2.56 -1.82
C ILE A 93 0.66 -3.79 -2.69
N LEU A 94 0.81 -4.98 -2.08
CA LEU A 94 0.99 -6.24 -2.81
C LEU A 94 -0.28 -6.66 -3.57
N GLY A 95 -1.43 -6.09 -3.21
CA GLY A 95 -2.69 -6.24 -3.93
C GLY A 95 -2.91 -5.18 -5.02
N CYS A 96 -2.17 -4.07 -5.00
CA CYS A 96 -2.32 -2.99 -5.96
C CYS A 96 -1.74 -3.36 -7.32
N SER A 97 -2.24 -2.73 -8.38
CA SER A 97 -1.62 -2.81 -9.70
C SER A 97 -0.37 -1.91 -9.75
N TRP A 98 0.55 -2.21 -10.67
CA TRP A 98 1.73 -1.37 -10.87
C TRP A 98 1.33 0.02 -11.37
N GLU A 99 0.39 0.09 -12.30
CA GLU A 99 -0.11 1.33 -12.90
C GLU A 99 -0.65 2.29 -11.84
N ARG A 100 -1.37 1.77 -10.83
CA ARG A 100 -1.84 2.58 -9.69
C ARG A 100 -0.66 3.15 -8.91
N THR A 101 0.37 2.35 -8.65
CA THR A 101 1.56 2.78 -7.90
C THR A 101 2.35 3.82 -8.70
N GLU A 102 2.54 3.57 -10.00
CA GLU A 102 3.22 4.47 -10.93
C GLU A 102 2.54 5.84 -11.03
N LYS A 103 1.20 5.91 -11.04
CA LYS A 103 0.47 7.18 -10.96
C LYS A 103 0.88 8.01 -9.74
N ILE A 104 1.02 7.40 -8.56
CA ILE A 104 1.45 8.12 -7.34
C ILE A 104 2.89 8.60 -7.49
N LEU A 105 3.77 7.76 -8.03
CA LEU A 105 5.17 8.10 -8.27
C LEU A 105 5.30 9.30 -9.22
N ASN A 106 4.49 9.33 -10.29
CA ASN A 106 4.44 10.42 -11.25
C ASN A 106 3.85 11.70 -10.63
N ILE A 107 2.75 11.62 -9.88
CA ILE A 107 2.20 12.77 -9.15
C ILE A 107 3.28 13.38 -8.25
N CYS A 108 3.97 12.56 -7.46
CA CYS A 108 5.02 13.01 -6.56
C CYS A 108 6.17 13.67 -7.33
N LYS A 109 6.65 13.05 -8.41
CA LYS A 109 7.70 13.61 -9.27
C LYS A 109 7.31 14.98 -9.83
N ASN A 110 6.08 15.13 -10.32
CA ASN A 110 5.56 16.35 -10.95
C ASN A 110 5.46 17.53 -9.97
N ILE A 111 5.28 17.27 -8.68
CA ILE A 111 5.26 18.32 -7.63
C ILE A 111 6.61 18.47 -6.92
N GLY A 112 7.67 17.79 -7.38
CA GLY A 112 9.00 17.84 -6.76
C GLY A 112 9.12 17.06 -5.44
N PHE A 113 8.20 16.13 -5.16
CA PHE A 113 8.26 15.28 -3.97
C PHE A 113 9.14 14.05 -4.19
N ASN A 114 10.26 13.97 -3.48
CA ASN A 114 11.06 12.75 -3.45
C ASN A 114 10.42 11.70 -2.53
N ILE A 115 9.58 10.83 -3.11
CA ILE A 115 8.89 9.78 -2.39
C ILE A 115 9.82 8.72 -1.77
N LEU A 116 11.06 8.59 -2.24
CA LEU A 116 12.05 7.70 -1.63
C LEU A 116 12.32 8.10 -0.16
N ASN A 117 12.19 9.39 0.16
CA ASN A 117 12.35 9.88 1.54
C ASN A 117 11.10 9.65 2.41
N ALA A 118 9.95 9.38 1.80
CA ALA A 118 8.70 9.10 2.50
C ALA A 118 7.88 7.97 1.83
N PRO A 119 8.39 6.73 1.77
CA PRO A 119 7.77 5.66 0.98
C PRO A 119 6.36 5.27 1.43
N HIS A 120 6.04 5.48 2.70
CA HIS A 120 4.71 5.25 3.27
C HIS A 120 3.62 6.08 2.59
N LYS A 121 3.95 7.15 1.83
CA LYS A 121 2.98 7.94 1.06
C LYS A 121 2.36 7.18 -0.12
N LEU A 122 2.92 6.02 -0.52
CA LEU A 122 2.31 5.14 -1.53
C LEU A 122 0.94 4.56 -1.11
N MET A 123 0.58 4.70 0.16
CA MET A 123 -0.74 4.29 0.66
C MET A 123 -1.89 5.19 0.19
N PHE A 124 -1.60 6.42 -0.25
CA PHE A 124 -2.64 7.35 -0.72
C PHE A 124 -3.22 6.90 -2.07
N SER A 125 -4.50 7.22 -2.33
CA SER A 125 -5.11 7.01 -3.66
C SER A 125 -4.58 8.07 -4.64
N PRO A 126 -4.19 7.67 -5.88
CA PRO A 126 -3.79 8.63 -6.91
C PRO A 126 -4.85 9.72 -7.14
N GLU A 127 -6.12 9.31 -7.20
CA GLU A 127 -7.26 10.19 -7.46
C GLU A 127 -7.42 11.21 -6.33
N THR A 128 -7.21 10.77 -5.09
CA THR A 128 -7.28 11.66 -3.92
C THR A 128 -6.14 12.68 -3.91
N LEU A 129 -4.93 12.28 -4.33
CA LEU A 129 -3.81 13.21 -4.43
C LEU A 129 -4.04 14.21 -5.57
N GLN A 130 -4.48 13.73 -6.73
CA GLN A 130 -4.70 14.56 -7.91
C GLN A 130 -5.81 15.59 -7.67
N SER A 131 -6.97 15.17 -7.14
CA SER A 131 -8.07 16.10 -6.87
C SER A 131 -7.71 17.15 -5.82
N ARG A 132 -6.92 16.79 -4.80
CA ARG A 132 -6.38 17.76 -3.83
C ARG A 132 -5.44 18.76 -4.48
N ILE A 133 -4.55 18.31 -5.35
CA ILE A 133 -3.63 19.20 -6.07
C ILE A 133 -4.43 20.18 -6.94
N ASN A 134 -5.40 19.68 -7.72
CA ASN A 134 -6.26 20.49 -8.57
C ASN A 134 -7.04 21.53 -7.75
N PHE A 135 -7.73 21.09 -6.69
CA PHE A 135 -8.44 21.97 -5.76
C PHE A 135 -7.53 23.06 -5.17
N LEU A 136 -6.36 22.69 -4.66
CA LEU A 136 -5.46 23.64 -4.00
C LEU A 136 -4.87 24.66 -4.99
N ARG A 137 -4.59 24.24 -6.23
CA ARG A 137 -4.14 25.15 -7.28
C ARG A 137 -5.25 26.08 -7.75
N ILE A 138 -6.45 25.56 -7.98
CA ILE A 138 -7.58 26.35 -8.50
C ILE A 138 -8.10 27.35 -7.46
N LYS A 139 -8.23 26.93 -6.19
CA LYS A 139 -8.85 27.76 -5.14
C LYS A 139 -7.87 28.65 -4.39
N PHE A 140 -6.59 28.29 -4.36
CA PHE A 140 -5.60 28.99 -3.54
C PHE A 140 -4.31 29.32 -4.29
N GLU A 141 -4.23 29.04 -5.60
CA GLU A 141 -3.03 29.25 -6.42
C GLU A 141 -1.79 28.63 -5.75
N MET A 142 -1.97 27.44 -5.17
CA MET A 142 -0.98 26.87 -4.26
C MET A 142 0.21 26.30 -5.03
N GLU A 143 1.38 26.92 -4.80
CA GLU A 143 2.67 26.47 -5.30
C GLU A 143 3.11 25.10 -4.75
N ASN A 144 3.96 24.41 -5.52
CA ASN A 144 4.41 23.05 -5.24
C ASN A 144 4.98 22.88 -3.81
N GLU A 145 5.80 23.81 -3.33
CA GLU A 145 6.42 23.72 -1.99
C GLU A 145 5.37 23.61 -0.86
N LYS A 146 4.24 24.31 -1.01
CA LYS A 146 3.13 24.26 -0.05
C LYS A 146 2.27 23.01 -0.24
N LEU A 147 2.11 22.54 -1.49
CA LEU A 147 1.40 21.28 -1.79
C LEU A 147 2.07 20.09 -1.06
N LEU A 148 3.40 20.01 -1.09
CA LEU A 148 4.17 18.92 -0.46
C LEU A 148 3.82 18.72 1.04
N LYS A 149 3.54 19.82 1.74
CA LYS A 149 3.22 19.84 3.17
C LYS A 149 1.73 19.60 3.46
N THR A 150 0.88 19.60 2.43
CA THR A 150 -0.58 19.69 2.59
C THR A 150 -1.32 18.46 2.08
N ILE A 151 -0.98 17.94 0.89
CA ILE A 151 -1.79 16.93 0.20
C ILE A 151 -1.81 15.56 0.89
N PHE A 152 -0.80 15.28 1.74
CA PHE A 152 -0.66 14.01 2.47
C PHE A 152 -1.32 14.01 3.85
N ALA A 153 -2.27 14.91 4.12
CA ALA A 153 -3.10 14.87 5.32
C ALA A 153 -4.13 13.73 5.25
N SER A 154 -4.60 13.26 6.41
CA SER A 154 -5.76 12.35 6.45
C SER A 154 -7.00 13.04 5.89
N ASN A 155 -7.96 12.28 5.37
CA ASN A 155 -9.21 12.85 4.80
C ASN A 155 -9.90 13.77 5.81
N LYS A 156 -10.08 13.31 7.05
CA LYS A 156 -10.69 14.09 8.13
C LYS A 156 -9.93 15.38 8.43
N ALA A 157 -8.59 15.36 8.44
CA ALA A 157 -7.79 16.56 8.70
C ALA A 157 -7.82 17.55 7.53
N PHE A 158 -7.81 17.03 6.29
CA PHE A 158 -7.93 17.85 5.09
C PHE A 158 -9.29 18.55 5.02
N GLU A 159 -10.36 17.78 5.22
CA GLU A 159 -11.74 18.29 5.25
C GLU A 159 -11.93 19.33 6.35
N LYS A 160 -11.47 19.06 7.58
CA LYS A 160 -11.52 20.06 8.66
C LYS A 160 -10.80 21.36 8.31
N ARG A 161 -9.72 21.30 7.53
CA ARG A 161 -8.90 22.47 7.18
C ARG A 161 -9.49 23.28 6.02
N PHE A 162 -10.05 22.61 5.03
CA PHE A 162 -10.47 23.24 3.77
C PHE A 162 -11.99 23.27 3.55
N GLY A 163 -12.76 22.64 4.44
CA GLY A 163 -14.23 22.62 4.37
C GLY A 163 -14.77 21.84 3.16
N ILE A 164 -14.03 20.87 2.65
CA ILE A 164 -14.43 20.05 1.49
C ILE A 164 -14.15 18.56 1.75
N SER A 165 -15.16 17.73 1.52
CA SER A 165 -15.06 16.27 1.69
C SER A 165 -14.22 15.62 0.60
N ARG A 166 -13.84 14.35 0.79
CA ARG A 166 -13.13 13.59 -0.26
C ARG A 166 -14.03 13.36 -1.46
N GLU A 167 -15.31 13.11 -1.23
CA GLU A 167 -16.30 12.82 -2.25
C GLU A 167 -16.51 14.03 -3.17
N GLU A 168 -16.65 15.23 -2.60
CA GLU A 168 -16.71 16.49 -3.35
C GLU A 168 -15.41 16.77 -4.11
N LEU A 169 -14.24 16.55 -3.49
CA LEU A 169 -12.96 16.69 -4.18
C LEU A 169 -12.88 15.81 -5.43
N LEU A 170 -13.29 14.54 -5.32
CA LEU A 170 -13.25 13.62 -6.44
C LEU A 170 -14.26 13.98 -7.53
N LYS A 171 -15.43 14.50 -7.14
CA LYS A 171 -16.48 14.90 -8.09
C LYS A 171 -16.13 16.17 -8.86
N ASP A 172 -15.61 17.18 -8.15
CA ASP A 172 -15.52 18.53 -8.70
C ASP A 172 -14.10 18.92 -9.15
N TYR A 173 -13.07 18.13 -8.80
CA TYR A 173 -11.66 18.47 -9.05
C TYR A 173 -10.79 17.33 -9.57
N LEU A 174 -11.32 16.13 -9.85
CA LEU A 174 -10.50 15.04 -10.39
C LEU A 174 -10.28 15.16 -11.91
N ASP A 175 -11.30 15.60 -12.64
CA ASP A 175 -11.36 15.68 -14.10
C ASP A 175 -10.65 16.92 -14.66
#